data_AF-A2E1R6-F1
#
_entry.id   AF-A2E1R6-F1
#
_cell.length_a   1.000
_cell.length_b   1.000
_cell.length_c   1.000
_cell.angle_alpha   90.00
_cell.angle_beta   90.00
_cell.angle_gamma   90.00
#
_symmetry.space_group_name_H-M   'P 1'
#
loop_
_entity.id
_entity.type
_entity.pdbx_description
1 polymer ?
#
loop_
_entity_poly.entity_id
_entity_poly.type
_entity_poly.pdbx_seq_one_letter_code
_entity_poly.pdbx_strand_id
1 'polypeptide(L)' 'MLPSGFIPVLVRSVKDLDMLLTKNTTHGAMIAKQVGLKLQQEIIKKAQDLNIEILNQSRKVKAVEQQ' A
#
# COMPACT_ATOMS: atom_id res chain seq x y z
N MET A 1 -6.59 16.02 -0.24
CA MET A 1 -6.52 15.07 -1.36
C MET A 1 -5.11 15.15 -1.91
N LEU A 2 -4.42 14.02 -2.09
CA LEU A 2 -3.17 14.04 -2.85
C LEU A 2 -3.50 14.47 -4.30
N PRO A 3 -2.55 15.08 -5.03
CA PRO A 3 -2.73 15.39 -6.45
C PRO A 3 -3.04 14.14 -7.31
N SER A 4 -2.85 12.93 -6.76
CA SER A 4 -3.23 11.64 -7.36
C SER A 4 -4.72 11.29 -7.24
N GLY A 5 -5.56 12.07 -6.54
CA GLY A 5 -6.99 11.76 -6.35
C GLY A 5 -7.28 10.73 -5.25
N PHE A 6 -6.26 10.11 -4.67
CA PHE A 6 -6.38 9.16 -3.58
C PHE A 6 -6.30 9.82 -2.20
N ILE A 7 -7.07 9.27 -1.25
CA ILE A 7 -7.07 9.58 0.17
C ILE A 7 -6.07 8.63 0.83
N PRO A 8 -4.95 9.14 1.39
CA PRO A 8 -3.98 8.30 2.06
C PRO A 8 -4.59 7.77 3.36
N VAL A 9 -4.62 6.46 3.53
CA VAL A 9 -5.01 5.80 4.77
C VAL A 9 -3.79 5.18 5.42
N LEU A 10 -3.55 5.52 6.68
CA LEU A 10 -2.38 5.03 7.41
C LEU A 10 -2.59 3.57 7.84
N VAL A 11 -1.95 2.64 7.13
CA VAL A 11 -2.03 1.22 7.38
C VAL A 11 -0.95 0.79 8.37
N ARG A 12 -1.38 0.14 9.44
CA ARG A 12 -0.50 -0.44 10.49
C ARG A 12 -0.48 -1.96 10.49
N SER A 13 -1.45 -2.61 9.85
CA SER A 13 -1.59 -4.06 9.84
C SER A 13 -2.40 -4.53 8.63
N VAL A 14 -2.31 -5.81 8.31
CA VAL A 14 -3.07 -6.47 7.23
C VAL A 14 -4.59 -6.28 7.34
N LYS A 15 -5.11 -6.10 8.55
CA LYS A 15 -6.54 -5.90 8.81
C LYS A 15 -7.03 -4.53 8.35
N ASP A 16 -6.15 -3.53 8.32
CA ASP A 16 -6.48 -2.20 7.83
C ASP A 16 -6.72 -2.22 6.31
N LEU A 17 -6.00 -3.07 5.56
CA LEU A 17 -6.20 -3.22 4.10
C LEU A 17 -7.59 -3.75 3.74
N ASP A 18 -8.12 -4.65 4.57
CA ASP A 18 -9.47 -5.19 4.39
C ASP A 18 -10.54 -4.09 4.55
N MET A 19 -10.31 -3.13 5.45
CA MET A 19 -11.18 -1.97 5.61
C MET A 19 -11.10 -0.97 4.45
N LEU A 20 -10.01 -0.97 3.68
CA LEU A 20 -9.85 -0.18 2.46
C LEU A 20 -10.53 -0.81 1.24
N LEU A 21 -10.90 -2.10 1.29
CA LEU A 21 -11.39 -2.86 0.14
C LEU A 21 -12.68 -2.26 -0.48
N THR A 22 -13.54 -1.67 0.35
CA THR A 22 -14.81 -1.06 -0.06
C THR A 22 -14.64 0.24 -0.86
N LYS A 23 -13.45 0.85 -0.84
CA LYS A 23 -13.20 2.15 -1.50
C LYS A 23 -11.87 2.20 -2.25
N ASN A 24 -11.53 1.09 -2.93
CA ASN A 24 -10.24 0.92 -3.63
C ASN A 24 -9.96 2.00 -4.70
N THR A 25 -10.98 2.65 -5.26
CA THR A 25 -10.83 3.66 -6.32
C THR A 25 -10.45 5.04 -5.80
N THR A 26 -10.57 5.28 -4.49
CA THR A 26 -10.34 6.59 -3.88
C THR A 26 -9.36 6.54 -2.71
N HIS A 27 -8.94 5.37 -2.25
CA HIS A 27 -8.08 5.24 -1.05
C HIS A 27 -6.76 4.56 -1.41
N GLY A 28 -5.66 5.21 -1.06
CA GLY A 28 -4.33 4.65 -1.18
C GLY A 28 -3.80 4.25 0.19
N ALA A 29 -3.16 3.09 0.29
CA ALA A 29 -2.62 2.59 1.55
C ALA A 29 -1.22 3.19 1.81
N MET A 30 -1.08 3.85 2.96
CA MET A 30 0.17 4.44 3.41
C MET A 30 0.72 3.63 4.59
N ILE A 31 1.79 2.87 4.38
CA ILE A 31 2.37 2.05 5.44
C ILE A 31 3.05 2.94 6.49
N ALA A 32 2.65 2.78 7.75
CA ALA A 32 3.24 3.54 8.85
C ALA A 32 4.72 3.18 9.08
N LYS A 33 5.56 4.18 9.35
CA LYS A 33 7.01 4.02 9.61
C LYS A 33 7.34 3.07 10.77
N GLN A 34 6.41 2.88 11.70
CA GLN A 34 6.55 1.99 12.86
C GLN A 34 6.40 0.51 12.52
N VAL A 35 5.91 0.17 11.32
CA VAL A 35 5.74 -1.21 10.87
C VAL A 35 7.10 -1.78 10.49
N GLY A 36 7.50 -2.90 11.10
CA GLY A 36 8.75 -3.59 10.76
C GLY A 36 8.72 -4.22 9.36
N LEU A 37 9.89 -4.38 8.73
CA LEU A 37 10.04 -4.86 7.33
C LEU A 37 9.31 -6.17 7.02
N LYS A 38 9.21 -7.09 8.00
CA LYS A 38 8.47 -8.36 7.85
C LYS A 38 6.98 -8.11 7.60
N LEU A 39 6.37 -7.27 8.42
CA LEU A 39 4.95 -6.92 8.32
C LEU A 39 4.68 -5.99 7.11
N GLN A 40 5.64 -5.13 6.74
CA GLN A 40 5.55 -4.32 5.51
C GLN A 40 5.43 -5.20 4.26
N GLN A 41 6.24 -6.27 4.16
CA GLN A 41 6.17 -7.19 3.02
C GLN A 41 4.84 -7.96 2.96
N GLU A 42 4.32 -8.38 4.11
CA GLU A 42 3.02 -9.05 4.18
C GLU A 42 1.88 -8.11 3.75
N ILE A 43 1.93 -6.85 4.19
CA ILE A 43 1.01 -5.79 3.77
C ILE A 43 1.09 -5.55 2.26
N ILE A 44 2.29 -5.45 1.68
CA ILE A 44 2.47 -5.23 0.24
C ILE A 44 1.89 -6.41 -0.56
N LYS A 45 2.18 -7.65 -0.14
CA LYS A 45 1.68 -8.86 -0.81
C LYS A 45 0.15 -8.92 -0.80
N LYS A 46 -0.47 -8.61 0.35
CA LYS A 46 -1.93 -8.52 0.46
C LYS A 46 -2.52 -7.34 -0.32
N ALA A 47 -1.83 -6.20 -0.35
CA ALA A 47 -2.28 -5.05 -1.13
C ALA A 47 -2.32 -5.37 -2.63
N GLN A 48 -1.33 -6.13 -3.14
CA GLN A 48 -1.32 -6.57 -4.54
C GLN A 48 -2.48 -7.52 -4.86
N ASP A 49 -2.76 -8.48 -3.99
CA ASP A 49 -3.89 -9.42 -4.13
C ASP A 49 -5.24 -8.68 -4.17
N LEU A 50 -5.39 -7.65 -3.33
CA LEU A 50 -6.61 -6.84 -3.23
C LEU A 50 -6.65 -5.65 -4.21
N ASN A 51 -5.66 -5.51 -5.08
CA ASN A 51 -5.52 -4.40 -6.04
C ASN A 51 -5.57 -3.00 -5.38
N ILE A 52 -4.87 -2.82 -4.26
CA ILE A 52 -4.77 -1.56 -3.52
C ILE A 52 -3.42 -0.89 -3.82
N GLU A 53 -3.44 0.38 -4.24
CA GLU A 53 -2.23 1.17 -4.43
C GLU A 53 -1.59 1.54 -3.09
N ILE A 54 -0.30 1.22 -2.93
CA ILE A 54 0.50 1.62 -1.78
C ILE A 54 1.22 2.94 -2.10
N LEU A 55 0.86 4.02 -1.39
CA LEU A 55 1.40 5.36 -1.63
C LEU A 55 2.83 5.55 -1.10
N ASN A 56 3.19 4.78 -0.08
CA ASN A 56 4.51 4.82 0.54
C ASN A 56 5.32 3.58 0.18
N GLN A 57 5.27 3.13 -1.09
CA GLN A 57 6.16 2.07 -1.54
C GLN A 57 7.58 2.54 -1.29
N SER A 58 8.16 2.06 -0.19
CA SER A 58 9.56 2.21 0.15
C SER A 58 10.33 1.77 -1.08
N ARG A 59 10.79 2.77 -1.84
CA ARG A 59 11.65 2.68 -3.03
C ARG A 59 12.70 1.59 -2.81
N LYS A 60 12.41 0.35 -3.26
CA LYS A 60 13.33 -0.78 -3.52
C LYS A 60 12.58 -2.11 -3.61
N VAL A 61 11.95 -2.34 -4.76
CA VAL A 61 12.37 -3.48 -5.58
C VAL A 61 12.85 -2.84 -6.89
N LYS A 62 14.15 -2.94 -7.16
CA LYS A 62 14.82 -2.25 -8.29
C LYS A 62 14.34 -2.81 -9.63
N ALA A 63 14.42 -1.95 -10.65
CA ALA A 63 14.30 -2.19 -12.08
C ALA A 63 14.91 -3.51 -12.59
N VAL A 64 14.17 -4.18 -13.49
CA VAL A 64 14.53 -5.15 -14.55
C VAL A 64 13.15 -5.58 -15.09
N GLU A 65 12.71 -5.33 -16.34
CA GLU A 65 13.39 -5.35 -17.64
C GLU A 65 12.79 -4.31 -18.61
N GLN A 66 13.65 -3.74 -19.44
CA GLN A 66 13.25 -3.18 -20.74
C GLN A 66 13.08 -4.37 -21.69
N GLN A 67 11.91 -4.54 -22.33
CA GLN A 67 11.82 -5.06 -23.69
C GLN A 67 10.49 -4.71 -24.35
#